data_AF-A0A7X3TB32-F1
#
_entry.id   AF-A0A7X3TB32-F1
#
_cell.length_a   1.000
_cell.length_b   1.000
_cell.length_c   1.000
_cell.angle_alpha   90.00
_cell.angle_beta   90.00
_cell.angle_gamma   90.00
#
_symmetry.space_group_name_H-M   'P 1'
#
loop_
_entity.id
_entity.type
_entity.pdbx_description
1 polymer ?
#
loop_
_entity_poly.entity_id
_entity_poly.type
_entity_poly.pdbx_seq_one_letter_code
_entity_poly.pdbx_strand_id
1 'polypeptide(L)'
;MNASREDLKGTVGQWADRIGVKVREIHLRQMERKWASISMKGRLTLNIDLLNLPEALTEYVIVHELVHLLVPNHGKLFKNFMSAYLPDWEERQDRLKSF
;
A
#
# COMPACT_ATOMS: atom_id res chain seq x y z
N MET A 1 -12.14 4.91 -15.31
CA MET A 1 -11.53 3.67 -15.83
C MET A 1 -10.98 2.92 -14.63
N ASN A 2 -11.24 1.61 -14.52
CA ASN A 2 -10.67 0.81 -13.42
C ASN A 2 -9.18 0.58 -13.70
N ALA A 3 -8.37 0.56 -12.64
CA ALA A 3 -6.93 0.34 -12.78
C ALA A 3 -6.65 -1.07 -13.32
N SER A 4 -5.60 -1.22 -14.13
CA SER A 4 -5.13 -2.54 -14.57
C SER A 4 -4.15 -3.15 -13.57
N ARG A 5 -3.85 -4.44 -13.74
CA ARG A 5 -2.83 -5.13 -12.94
C ARG A 5 -1.42 -4.53 -13.15
N GLU A 6 -1.16 -3.99 -14.34
CA GLU A 6 0.11 -3.37 -14.69
C GLU A 6 0.22 -1.98 -14.05
N ASP A 7 -0.86 -1.19 -14.07
CA ASP A 7 -0.92 0.09 -13.36
C ASP A 7 -0.61 -0.10 -11.88
N LEU A 8 -1.26 -1.08 -11.24
CA LEU A 8 -1.07 -1.36 -9.82
C LEU A 8 0.39 -1.75 -9.50
N LYS A 9 1.02 -2.57 -10.35
CA LYS A 9 2.44 -2.92 -10.20
C LYS A 9 3.35 -1.70 -10.43
N GLY A 10 2.99 -0.84 -11.38
CA GLY A 10 3.67 0.43 -11.64
C GLY A 10 3.64 1.34 -10.41
N THR A 11 2.46 1.51 -9.78
CA THR A 11 2.29 2.28 -8.55
C THR A 11 3.16 1.72 -7.42
N VAL A 12 3.22 0.40 -7.25
CA VAL A 12 4.12 -0.23 -6.27
C VAL A 12 5.58 0.14 -6.54
N GLY A 13 6.03 0.05 -7.79
CA GLY A 13 7.40 0.39 -8.17
C GLY A 13 7.74 1.85 -7.86
N GLN A 14 6.89 2.78 -8.30
CA GLN A 14 7.08 4.22 -8.08
C GLN A 14 7.18 4.57 -6.58
N TRP A 15 6.30 4.00 -5.76
CA TRP A 15 6.33 4.24 -4.32
C TRP A 15 7.50 3.53 -3.63
N ALA A 16 7.86 2.32 -4.05
CA ALA A 16 9.03 1.63 -3.52
C ALA A 16 10.32 2.42 -3.77
N ASP A 17 10.49 2.97 -4.98
CA ASP A 17 11.62 3.83 -5.34
C ASP A 17 11.62 5.14 -4.53
N ARG A 18 10.46 5.80 -4.42
CA ARG A 18 10.31 7.04 -3.65
C ARG A 18 10.61 6.87 -2.16
N ILE A 19 10.19 5.75 -1.57
CA ILE A 19 10.42 5.42 -0.15
C ILE A 19 11.84 4.89 0.07
N GLY A 20 12.48 4.35 -0.98
CA GLY A 20 13.81 3.74 -0.90
C GLY A 20 13.80 2.32 -0.32
N VAL A 21 12.75 1.54 -0.58
CA VAL A 21 12.60 0.15 -0.10
C VAL A 21 12.56 -0.85 -1.26
N LYS A 22 12.97 -2.09 -0.98
CA LYS A 22 12.99 -3.15 -1.99
C LYS A 22 11.81 -4.12 -1.82
N VAL A 23 10.90 -4.12 -2.79
CA VAL A 23 9.92 -5.19 -2.98
C VAL A 23 10.55 -6.29 -3.84
N ARG A 24 10.51 -7.54 -3.36
CA ARG A 24 11.09 -8.69 -4.06
C ARG A 24 10.08 -9.41 -4.96
N GLU A 25 8.84 -9.48 -4.49
CA GLU A 25 7.77 -10.22 -5.17
C GLU A 25 6.45 -9.46 -4.97
N ILE A 26 5.66 -9.38 -6.05
CA ILE A 26 4.32 -8.80 -6.02
C ILE A 26 3.31 -9.86 -6.45
N HIS A 27 2.43 -10.25 -5.55
CA HIS A 27 1.32 -11.17 -5.81
C HIS A 27 0.00 -10.40 -5.86
N LEU A 28 -0.86 -10.76 -6.81
CA LEU A 28 -2.22 -10.25 -6.89
C LEU A 28 -3.20 -11.43 -6.82
N ARG A 29 -4.06 -11.44 -5.80
CA ARG A 29 -5.02 -12.52 -5.56
C ARG A 29 -6.26 -12.02 -4.82
N GLN A 30 -7.35 -12.78 -4.84
CA GLN A 30 -8.49 -12.49 -3.96
C GLN A 30 -8.09 -12.66 -2.49
N MET A 31 -8.50 -11.71 -1.65
CA MET A 31 -8.28 -11.77 -0.20
C MET A 31 -9.58 -11.41 0.54
N GLU A 32 -9.91 -12.15 1.60
CA GLU A 32 -11.18 -11.96 2.31
C GLU A 32 -11.13 -10.91 3.42
N ARG A 33 -9.96 -10.75 4.06
CA ARG A 33 -9.84 -10.00 5.34
C ARG A 33 -8.98 -8.75 5.26
N LYS A 34 -8.22 -8.59 4.17
CA LYS A 34 -7.20 -7.54 4.07
C LYS A 34 -7.10 -7.06 2.63
N TRP A 35 -6.84 -5.77 2.49
CA TRP A 35 -6.54 -5.13 1.22
C TRP A 35 -5.14 -5.47 0.70
N ALA A 36 -4.17 -5.65 1.61
CA ALA A 36 -2.83 -6.08 1.28
C ALA A 36 -2.10 -6.68 2.49
N SER A 37 -0.91 -7.23 2.24
CA SER A 37 0.09 -7.53 3.27
C SER A 37 1.49 -7.58 2.69
N ILE A 38 2.48 -7.16 3.47
CA ILE A 38 3.89 -7.38 3.15
C ILE A 38 4.60 -8.22 4.21
N SER A 39 5.58 -9.01 3.80
CA SER A 39 6.54 -9.64 4.71
C SER A 39 7.82 -8.82 4.80
N MET A 40 8.56 -8.92 5.91
CA MET A 40 9.87 -8.26 6.07
C MET A 40 10.91 -8.69 5.02
N LYS A 41 10.67 -9.80 4.31
CA LYS A 41 11.50 -10.23 3.17
C LYS A 41 11.14 -9.54 1.85
N GLY A 42 10.14 -8.64 1.83
CA GLY A 42 9.73 -7.89 0.65
C GLY A 42 8.73 -8.62 -0.26
N ARG A 43 8.05 -9.66 0.22
CA ARG A 43 6.92 -10.27 -0.51
C ARG A 43 5.65 -9.49 -0.23
N LEU A 44 5.19 -8.71 -1.21
CA LEU A 44 3.95 -7.94 -1.18
C LEU A 44 2.81 -8.74 -1.81
N THR A 45 1.70 -8.88 -1.10
CA THR A 45 0.45 -9.47 -1.61
C THR A 45 -0.63 -8.41 -1.60
N LEU A 46 -1.21 -8.15 -2.77
CA LEU A 46 -2.27 -7.19 -2.98
C LEU A 46 -3.58 -7.94 -3.26
N ASN A 47 -4.69 -7.42 -2.73
CA ASN A 47 -6.01 -7.89 -3.08
C ASN A 47 -6.38 -7.40 -4.50
N ILE A 48 -7.01 -8.25 -5.31
CA ILE A 48 -7.50 -7.86 -6.65
C ILE A 48 -8.58 -6.78 -6.60
N ASP A 49 -9.32 -6.69 -5.51
CA ASP A 49 -10.36 -5.68 -5.32
C ASP A 49 -9.81 -4.24 -5.28
N LEU A 50 -8.49 -4.07 -5.04
CA LEU A 50 -7.83 -2.76 -5.13
C LEU A 50 -7.97 -2.12 -6.51
N LEU A 51 -8.17 -2.91 -7.57
CA LEU A 51 -8.39 -2.39 -8.94
C LEU A 51 -9.72 -1.62 -9.07
N ASN A 52 -10.64 -1.81 -8.13
CA ASN A 52 -11.94 -1.16 -8.09
C ASN A 52 -12.00 0.01 -7.11
N LEU A 53 -10.92 0.25 -6.34
CA LEU A 53 -10.85 1.39 -5.43
C LEU A 53 -10.41 2.66 -6.19
N PRO A 54 -10.82 3.85 -5.70
CA PRO A 54 -10.20 5.10 -6.12
C PRO A 54 -8.68 5.05 -5.96
N GLU A 55 -7.95 5.61 -6.93
CA GLU A 55 -6.48 5.59 -6.97
C GLU A 55 -5.83 6.02 -5.66
N ALA A 56 -6.31 7.11 -5.06
CA ALA A 56 -5.80 7.61 -3.78
C ALA A 56 -5.88 6.58 -2.64
N LEU A 57 -6.92 5.75 -2.60
CA LEU A 57 -7.07 4.69 -1.59
C LEU A 57 -6.16 3.50 -1.87
N THR A 58 -5.99 3.17 -3.15
CA THR A 58 -5.02 2.16 -3.59
C THR A 58 -3.58 2.55 -3.23
N GLU A 59 -3.21 3.80 -3.46
CA GLU A 59 -1.91 4.35 -3.02
C GLU A 59 -1.75 4.25 -1.50
N TYR A 60 -2.78 4.60 -0.72
CA TYR A 60 -2.73 4.50 0.73
C TYR A 60 -2.41 3.07 1.18
N VAL A 61 -3.10 2.06 0.62
CA VAL A 61 -2.84 0.66 0.95
C VAL A 61 -1.41 0.26 0.59
N ILE A 62 -0.92 0.66 -0.58
CA ILE A 62 0.44 0.34 -1.03
C ILE A 62 1.47 0.98 -0.10
N VAL A 63 1.38 2.29 0.14
CA VAL A 63 2.33 3.02 1.00
C VAL A 63 2.31 2.47 2.42
N HIS A 64 1.13 2.15 2.97
CA HIS A 64 0.99 1.52 4.28
C HIS A 64 1.84 0.24 4.38
N GLU A 65 1.73 -0.65 3.39
CA GLU A 65 2.51 -1.87 3.37
C GLU A 65 4.00 -1.60 3.15
N LEU A 66 4.38 -0.68 2.27
CA LEU A 66 5.79 -0.38 2.04
C LEU A 66 6.48 0.22 3.27
N VAL A 67 5.78 1.05 4.05
CA VAL A 67 6.30 1.62 5.30
C VAL A 67 6.59 0.53 6.34
N HIS A 68 5.88 -0.61 6.32
CA HIS A 68 6.19 -1.74 7.20
C HIS A 68 7.60 -2.31 6.99
N LEU A 69 8.21 -2.11 5.81
CA LEU A 69 9.61 -2.50 5.58
C LEU A 69 10.61 -1.59 6.31
N LEU A 70 10.23 -0.35 6.64
CA LEU A 70 11.04 0.58 7.42
C LEU A 70 10.79 0.44 8.93
N VAL A 71 9.52 0.25 9.31
CA VAL A 71 9.08 0.15 10.70
C VAL A 71 7.89 -0.81 10.81
N PRO A 72 8.03 -1.96 11.50
CA PRO A 72 7.03 -3.04 11.44
C PRO A 72 5.76 -2.79 12.27
N ASN A 73 5.75 -1.78 13.14
CA ASN A 73 4.65 -1.52 14.08
C ASN A 73 4.08 -0.11 13.84
N HIS A 74 2.76 0.06 13.97
CA HIS A 74 2.02 1.32 13.75
C HIS A 74 2.21 2.42 14.81
N GLY A 75 3.40 2.49 15.43
CA GLY A 75 3.74 3.49 16.44
C GLY A 75 4.02 4.88 15.85
N LYS A 76 4.57 5.77 16.69
CA LYS A 76 4.89 7.17 16.30
C LYS A 76 5.74 7.25 15.03
N LEU A 77 6.76 6.38 14.90
CA LEU A 77 7.65 6.40 13.74
C LEU A 77 6.93 6.00 12.44
N PHE A 78 6.02 5.02 12.50
CA PHE A 78 5.17 4.66 11.36
C PHE A 78 4.31 5.84 10.92
N LYS A 79 3.63 6.49 11.87
CA LYS A 79 2.81 7.68 11.58
C LYS A 79 3.64 8.81 10.96
N ASN A 80 4.85 9.04 11.45
CA ASN A 80 5.75 10.05 10.87
C ASN A 80 6.09 9.74 9.42
N PHE A 81 6.40 8.48 9.08
CA PHE A 81 6.65 8.09 7.69
C PHE A 81 5.40 8.22 6.82
N MET A 82 4.25 7.78 7.32
CA MET A 82 2.98 7.96 6.60
C MET A 82 2.71 9.43 6.31
N SER A 83 2.83 10.32 7.30
CA SER A 83 2.63 11.77 7.11
C SER A 83 3.68 12.41 6.20
N ALA A 84 4.91 11.89 6.15
CA ALA A 84 5.95 12.39 5.27
C ALA A 84 5.70 12.01 3.79
N TYR A 85 5.18 10.81 3.53
CA TYR A 85 4.95 10.31 2.17
C TYR A 85 3.54 10.62 1.65
N LEU A 86 2.54 10.56 2.51
CA LEU A 86 1.13 10.81 2.24
C LEU A 86 0.52 11.67 3.37
N PRO A 87 0.66 13.00 3.34
CA PRO A 87 0.20 13.88 4.42
C PRO A 87 -1.30 13.75 4.76
N ASP A 88 -2.12 13.29 3.81
CA ASP A 88 -3.57 13.06 3.91
C ASP A 88 -3.94 11.60 4.24
N TRP A 89 -2.98 10.78 4.70
CA TRP A 89 -3.20 9.34 4.93
C TRP A 89 -4.32 9.03 5.93
N GLU A 90 -4.55 9.89 6.92
CA GLU A 90 -5.62 9.69 7.92
C GLU A 90 -7.00 9.79 7.27
N GLU A 91 -7.21 10.77 6.37
CA GLU A 91 -8.45 10.89 5.60
C GLU A 91 -8.65 9.68 4.69
N ARG A 92 -7.59 9.25 3.99
CA ARG A 92 -7.64 8.06 3.12
C ARG A 92 -7.96 6.79 3.92
N GLN A 93 -7.37 6.63 5.10
CA GLN A 93 -7.67 5.52 5.99
C GLN A 93 -9.14 5.50 6.40
N ASP A 94 -9.69 6.65 6.78
CA ASP A 94 -11.08 6.73 7.21
C ASP A 94 -12.06 6.48 6.06
N ARG A 95 -11.77 7.00 4.86
CA ARG A 95 -12.53 6.70 3.64
C ARG A 95 -12.46 5.22 3.26
N LEU A 96 -11.33 4.55 3.45
CA LEU A 96 -11.17 3.13 3.15
C LEU A 96 -12.08 2.26 4.03
N LYS A 97 -12.43 2.68 5.25
CA LYS A 97 -13.35 1.93 6.14
C LYS A 97 -14.79 1.86 5.61
N SER A 98 -15.13 2.68 4.62
CA SER A 98 -16.45 2.67 3.98
C SER A 98 -16.55 1.70 2.79
N PHE A 99 -15.49 0.93 2.52
CA PHE A 99 -15.43 -0.15 1.52
C PHE A 99 -15.33 -1.50 2.23
#